data_AF-A0A7F8KEZ4-F1
#
_entry.id   AF-A0A7F8KEZ4-F1
#
_cell.length_a   1.000
_cell.length_b   1.000
_cell.length_c   1.000
_cell.angle_alpha   90.00
_cell.angle_beta   90.00
_cell.angle_gamma   90.00
#
_symmetry.space_group_name_H-M   'P 1'
#
loop_
_entity.id
_entity.type
_entity.pdbx_description
1 polymer ?
#
loop_
_entity_poly.entity_id
_entity_poly.type
_entity_poly.pdbx_seq_one_letter_code
_entity_poly.pdbx_strand_id
1 'polypeptide(L)'
;MQCLLNPLVEFEFYPRITGRHCKCKRVTEQHLRHVEKDVLIPKIMREKARERCSEQVQDFTKCCKDSGILMVVKCRKENSALKECLTAYYNDPAFYEECKMEYLKEREEFRKTGIPTKKRLQKLPTSM
;
A
#
# COMPACT_ATOMS: atom_id res chain seq x y z
N MET A 1 -12.68 5.09 -17.69
CA MET A 1 -12.83 5.59 -16.29
C MET A 1 -11.75 5.01 -15.39
N GLN A 2 -10.48 5.22 -15.72
CA GLN A 2 -9.39 4.72 -14.90
C GLN A 2 -8.19 5.61 -15.21
N CYS A 3 -8.13 6.76 -14.53
CA CYS A 3 -6.85 7.42 -14.27
C CYS A 3 -6.09 6.47 -13.35
N LEU A 4 -5.63 5.35 -13.93
CA LEU A 4 -4.80 4.39 -13.24
C LEU A 4 -3.59 5.19 -12.83
N LEU A 5 -3.48 5.35 -11.51
CA LEU A 5 -2.22 5.38 -10.78
C LEU A 5 -1.13 4.82 -11.70
N ASN A 6 -0.39 5.75 -12.30
CA ASN A 6 0.64 5.42 -13.26
C ASN A 6 1.58 4.43 -12.52
N PRO A 7 1.90 3.26 -13.08
CA PRO A 7 2.82 2.30 -12.44
C PRO A 7 4.14 2.96 -12.01
N LEU A 8 4.50 4.08 -12.65
CA LEU A 8 5.67 4.90 -12.35
C LEU A 8 5.64 5.61 -10.98
N VAL A 9 4.47 5.93 -10.41
CA VAL A 9 4.40 6.58 -9.08
C VAL A 9 4.34 5.55 -7.95
N GLU A 10 3.86 4.33 -8.23
CA GLU A 10 3.87 3.22 -7.25
C GLU A 10 5.26 2.60 -7.08
N PHE A 11 6.13 2.70 -8.09
CA PHE A 11 7.45 2.07 -8.09
C PHE A 11 8.53 2.83 -7.30
N GLU A 12 8.43 4.16 -7.13
CA GLU A 12 9.41 4.90 -6.30
C GLU A 12 9.22 4.68 -4.79
N PHE A 13 8.05 4.17 -4.37
CA PHE A 13 7.70 4.04 -2.96
C PHE A 13 7.89 2.62 -2.40
N TYR A 14 8.12 1.62 -3.26
CA TYR A 14 8.31 0.24 -2.84
C TYR A 14 9.80 -0.09 -2.70
N PRO A 15 10.29 -0.46 -1.50
CA PRO A 15 11.62 -1.05 -1.38
C PRO A 15 11.66 -2.34 -2.21
N ARG A 16 12.64 -2.42 -3.12
CA ARG A 16 12.90 -3.55 -4.00
C ARG A 16 13.17 -4.79 -3.15
N ILE A 17 12.21 -5.71 -3.07
CA ILE A 17 12.35 -6.99 -2.36
C ILE A 17 13.31 -7.88 -3.16
N THR A 18 14.61 -7.74 -2.90
CA THR A 18 15.63 -8.66 -3.42
C THR A 18 15.58 -9.94 -2.58
N GLY A 19 14.97 -10.99 -3.13
CA GLY A 19 14.81 -12.26 -2.45
C GLY A 19 16.13 -13.02 -2.23
N ARG A 20 16.23 -13.73 -1.10
CA ARG A 20 16.64 -15.15 -1.06
C ARG A 20 16.56 -15.78 0.35
N HIS A 21 16.23 -17.08 0.33
CA HIS A 21 16.26 -18.11 1.38
C HIS A 21 15.06 -18.24 2.35
N CYS A 22 14.31 -19.32 2.15
CA CYS A 22 13.27 -19.81 3.05
C CYS A 22 13.92 -20.68 4.15
N LYS A 23 14.04 -20.17 5.38
CA LYS A 23 14.28 -20.99 6.58
C LYS A 23 12.95 -21.14 7.34
N CYS A 24 12.50 -22.37 7.55
CA CYS A 24 11.31 -22.67 8.33
C CYS A 24 11.61 -22.46 9.83
N LYS A 25 11.38 -21.25 10.35
CA LYS A 25 11.37 -20.98 11.79
C LYS A 25 9.94 -21.07 12.32
N ARG A 26 9.76 -21.74 13.46
CA ARG A 26 8.49 -21.77 14.22
C ARG A 26 8.05 -20.33 14.49
N VAL A 27 6.90 -19.96 13.94
CA VAL A 27 6.37 -18.60 14.00
C VAL A 27 5.68 -18.41 15.35
N THR A 28 6.32 -17.71 16.28
CA THR A 28 5.63 -17.13 17.43
C THR A 28 4.66 -16.05 16.93
N GLU A 29 3.56 -15.78 17.64
CA GLU A 29 2.52 -14.82 17.22
C GLU A 29 3.07 -13.42 16.89
N GLN A 30 4.26 -13.08 17.42
CA GLN A 30 4.96 -11.82 17.17
C GLN A 30 5.93 -11.84 15.97
N HIS A 31 6.21 -13.01 15.38
CA HIS A 31 7.18 -13.13 14.29
C HIS A 31 6.52 -12.96 12.92
N LEU A 32 6.61 -11.76 12.37
CA LEU A 32 6.18 -11.45 11.01
C LEU A 32 7.09 -12.12 9.98
N ARG A 33 6.49 -12.78 8.98
CA ARG A 33 7.22 -13.29 7.80
C ARG A 33 7.63 -12.11 6.92
N HIS A 34 8.65 -12.31 6.07
CA HIS A 34 9.12 -11.31 5.11
C HIS A 34 7.98 -10.73 4.25
N VAL A 35 7.10 -11.61 3.73
CA VAL A 35 5.92 -11.20 2.96
C VAL A 35 4.94 -10.36 3.80
N GLU A 36 4.82 -10.63 5.10
CA GLU A 36 3.91 -9.89 5.98
C GLU A 36 4.46 -8.50 6.27
N LYS A 37 5.76 -8.42 6.55
CA LYS A 37 6.46 -7.19 6.86
C LYS A 37 6.59 -6.26 5.64
N ASP A 38 6.88 -6.81 4.47
CA ASP A 38 7.30 -6.02 3.31
C ASP A 38 6.20 -5.91 2.22
N VAL A 39 5.13 -6.72 2.32
CA VAL A 39 4.03 -6.70 1.35
C VAL A 39 2.67 -6.48 2.02
N LEU A 40 2.29 -7.29 3.01
CA LEU A 40 0.92 -7.27 3.54
C LEU A 40 0.65 -6.06 4.45
N ILE A 41 1.52 -5.79 5.43
CA ILE A 41 1.37 -4.62 6.30
C ILE A 41 1.50 -3.31 5.49
N PRO A 42 2.51 -3.14 4.61
CA PRO A 42 2.60 -1.95 3.76
C PRO A 42 1.39 -1.78 2.83
N LYS A 43 0.70 -2.86 2.45
CA LYS A 43 -0.55 -2.78 1.69
C LYS A 43 -1.70 -2.20 2.52
N ILE A 44 -1.89 -2.69 3.76
CA ILE A 44 -2.89 -2.13 4.69
C ILE A 44 -2.60 -0.66 4.97
N MET A 45 -1.32 -0.31 5.21
CA MET A 45 -0.88 1.08 5.36
C MET A 45 -1.25 1.93 4.16
N ARG A 46 -1.02 1.45 2.92
CA ARG A 46 -1.38 2.19 1.71
C ARG A 46 -2.87 2.43 1.60
N GLU A 47 -3.68 1.40 1.83
CA GLU A 47 -5.14 1.50 1.73
C GLU A 47 -5.66 2.54 2.73
N LYS A 48 -5.24 2.44 4.00
CA LYS A 48 -5.59 3.43 5.03
C LYS A 48 -5.06 4.83 4.72
N ALA A 49 -3.81 4.97 4.30
CA ALA A 49 -3.24 6.27 3.99
C ALA A 49 -3.97 6.94 2.80
N ARG A 50 -4.43 6.16 1.81
CA ARG A 50 -5.25 6.67 0.70
C ARG A 50 -6.63 7.14 1.17
N GLU A 51 -7.24 6.46 2.14
CA GLU A 51 -8.50 6.90 2.74
C GLU A 51 -8.32 8.21 3.53
N ARG A 52 -7.22 8.34 4.29
CA ARG A 52 -6.88 9.54 5.05
C ARG A 52 -6.52 10.72 4.13
N CYS A 53 -5.74 10.50 3.08
CA CYS A 53 -5.38 11.51 2.07
C CYS A 53 -6.41 11.62 0.93
N SER A 54 -7.70 11.38 1.21
CA SER A 54 -8.74 11.28 0.18
C SER A 54 -8.92 12.58 -0.60
N GLU A 55 -8.71 13.74 0.02
CA GLU A 55 -8.73 15.05 -0.64
C GLU A 55 -7.63 15.17 -1.71
N GLN A 56 -6.38 14.88 -1.35
CA GLN A 56 -5.24 14.93 -2.26
C GLN A 56 -5.39 13.89 -3.37
N VAL A 57 -5.96 12.72 -3.06
CA VAL A 57 -6.30 11.69 -4.06
C VAL A 57 -7.35 12.20 -5.05
N GLN A 58 -8.39 12.89 -4.57
CA GLN A 58 -9.42 13.45 -5.42
C GLN A 58 -8.87 14.54 -6.33
N ASP A 59 -8.06 15.46 -5.81
CA ASP A 59 -7.50 16.56 -6.59
C ASP A 59 -6.49 16.08 -7.64
N PHE A 60 -5.64 15.11 -7.27
CA PHE A 60 -4.81 14.42 -8.24
C PHE A 60 -5.64 13.71 -9.31
N THR A 61 -6.72 13.02 -8.91
CA THR A 61 -7.61 12.31 -9.84
C THR A 61 -8.33 13.27 -10.79
N LYS A 62 -8.79 14.44 -10.30
CA LYS A 62 -9.39 15.50 -11.13
C LYS A 62 -8.36 16.00 -12.14
N CYS A 63 -7.16 16.38 -11.70
CA CYS A 63 -6.10 16.82 -12.60
C CYS A 63 -5.75 15.77 -13.67
N CYS A 64 -5.72 14.50 -13.29
CA CYS A 64 -5.48 13.40 -14.23
C CYS A 64 -6.57 13.27 -15.29
N LYS A 65 -7.85 13.47 -14.92
CA LYS A 65 -8.97 13.45 -15.86
C LYS A 65 -8.89 14.62 -16.85
N ASP A 66 -8.45 15.79 -16.38
CA ASP A 66 -8.44 17.02 -17.17
C ASP A 66 -7.20 17.14 -18.07
N SER A 67 -6.06 16.59 -17.63
CA SER A 67 -4.77 16.74 -18.32
C SER A 67 -4.49 15.67 -19.38
N GLY A 68 -5.19 14.54 -19.34
CA GLY A 68 -5.00 13.43 -20.28
C GLY A 68 -3.54 12.98 -20.38
N ILE A 69 -2.99 13.00 -21.61
CA ILE A 69 -1.61 12.55 -21.91
C ILE A 69 -0.55 13.44 -21.25
N LEU A 70 -0.84 14.72 -20.94
CA LEU A 70 0.12 15.66 -20.37
C LEU A 70 0.16 15.66 -18.83
N MET A 71 -0.46 14.66 -18.18
CA MET A 71 -0.61 14.61 -16.71
C MET A 71 0.70 14.70 -15.93
N VAL A 72 1.79 14.08 -16.41
CA VAL A 72 3.07 14.01 -15.68
C VAL A 72 3.75 15.38 -15.57
N VAL A 73 3.41 16.30 -16.46
CA VAL A 73 3.94 17.67 -16.45
C VAL A 73 2.96 18.61 -15.75
N LYS A 74 1.65 18.48 -16.04
CA LYS A 74 0.62 19.39 -15.52
C LYS A 74 0.25 19.11 -14.05
N CYS A 75 0.17 17.84 -13.65
CA CYS A 75 -0.29 17.45 -12.31
C CYS A 75 0.83 17.28 -11.28
N ARG A 76 1.98 17.93 -11.50
CA ARG A 76 3.15 17.80 -10.60
C ARG A 76 2.87 18.33 -9.21
N LYS A 77 2.06 19.39 -9.10
CA LYS A 77 1.72 20.03 -7.82
C LYS A 77 0.83 19.10 -6.98
N GLU A 78 -0.24 18.59 -7.58
CA GLU A 78 -1.18 17.66 -6.96
C GLU A 78 -0.48 16.35 -6.58
N ASN A 79 0.42 15.86 -7.45
CA ASN A 79 1.23 14.68 -7.16
C ASN A 79 2.18 14.90 -5.97
N SER A 80 2.79 16.08 -5.86
CA SER A 80 3.71 16.40 -4.75
C SER A 80 2.94 16.48 -3.43
N ALA A 81 1.79 17.16 -3.42
CA ALA A 81 0.91 17.23 -2.24
C ALA A 81 0.40 15.85 -1.80
N LEU A 82 0.02 14.99 -2.75
CA LEU A 82 -0.37 13.61 -2.46
C LEU A 82 0.81 12.79 -1.92
N LYS A 83 2.00 12.94 -2.50
CA LYS A 83 3.22 12.26 -2.05
C LYS A 83 3.60 12.67 -0.63
N GLU A 84 3.54 13.95 -0.31
CA GLU A 84 3.82 14.49 1.03
C GLU A 84 2.85 13.92 2.06
N CYS A 85 1.54 13.93 1.77
CA CYS A 85 0.51 13.38 2.66
C CYS A 85 0.76 11.88 2.96
N LEU A 86 0.99 11.08 1.91
CA LEU A 86 1.27 9.65 2.09
C LEU A 86 2.57 9.41 2.85
N THR A 87 3.63 10.15 2.54
CA THR A 87 4.96 9.99 3.16
C THR A 87 4.91 10.28 4.66
N ALA A 88 4.09 11.24 5.10
CA ALA A 88 3.89 11.52 6.52
C ALA A 88 3.41 10.27 7.28
N TYR A 89 2.46 9.51 6.72
CA TYR A 89 1.95 8.28 7.32
C TYR A 89 2.93 7.10 7.24
N TYR A 90 3.71 6.98 6.17
CA TYR A 90 4.70 5.90 6.05
C TYR A 90 5.87 6.06 7.03
N ASN A 91 6.21 7.28 7.39
CA ASN A 91 7.27 7.57 8.35
C ASN A 91 6.78 7.54 9.81
N ASP A 92 5.46 7.42 10.04
CA ASP A 92 4.90 7.38 11.39
C ASP A 92 4.93 5.95 11.97
N PRO A 93 5.74 5.69 13.02
CA PRO A 93 5.77 4.38 13.67
C PRO A 93 4.46 4.02 14.37
N ALA A 94 3.68 5.00 14.83
CA ALA A 94 2.39 4.74 15.47
C ALA A 94 1.39 4.16 14.46
N PHE A 95 1.37 4.73 13.25
CA PHE A 95 0.55 4.24 12.15
C PHE A 95 0.96 2.84 11.68
N TYR A 96 2.27 2.54 11.67
CA TYR A 96 2.77 1.19 11.36
C TYR A 96 2.24 0.15 12.36
N GLU A 97 2.33 0.42 13.66
CA GLU A 97 1.86 -0.51 14.69
C GLU A 97 0.34 -0.70 14.64
N GLU A 98 -0.44 0.35 14.37
CA GLU A 98 -1.88 0.23 14.14
C GLU A 98 -2.20 -0.74 12.99
N CYS A 99 -1.53 -0.56 11.83
CA CYS A 99 -1.71 -1.41 10.65
C CYS A 99 -1.25 -2.85 10.90
N LYS A 100 -0.19 -3.03 11.69
CA LYS A 100 0.32 -4.34 12.11
C LYS A 100 -0.65 -5.06 13.03
N MET A 101 -1.27 -4.36 13.97
CA MET A 101 -2.28 -4.95 14.86
C MET A 101 -3.52 -5.40 14.08
N GLU A 102 -3.97 -4.59 13.11
CA GLU A 102 -5.05 -5.00 12.20
C GLU A 102 -4.68 -6.24 11.40
N TYR A 103 -3.47 -6.29 10.84
CA TYR A 103 -2.97 -7.46 10.12
C TYR A 103 -2.96 -8.73 10.99
N LEU A 104 -2.49 -8.63 12.24
CA LEU A 104 -2.45 -9.76 13.16
C LEU A 104 -3.86 -10.24 13.52
N LYS A 105 -4.80 -9.32 13.71
CA LYS A 105 -6.22 -9.66 13.96
C LYS A 105 -6.84 -10.38 12.76
N GLU A 106 -6.70 -9.85 11.55
CA GLU A 106 -7.17 -10.51 10.32
C GLU A 106 -6.54 -11.90 10.14
N ARG A 107 -5.26 -12.04 10.48
CA ARG A 107 -4.54 -13.31 10.43
C ARG A 107 -5.07 -14.32 11.45
N GLU A 108 -5.40 -13.88 12.66
CA GLU A 108 -6.01 -14.73 13.69
C GLU A 108 -7.41 -15.18 13.27
N GLU A 109 -8.22 -14.26 12.74
CA GLU A 109 -9.55 -14.56 12.20
C GLU A 109 -9.48 -15.56 11.05
N PHE A 110 -8.51 -15.40 10.13
CA PHE A 110 -8.27 -16.37 9.05
C PHE A 110 -7.86 -17.74 9.58
N ARG A 111 -7.08 -17.81 10.67
CA ARG A 111 -6.70 -19.08 11.31
C ARG A 111 -7.88 -19.76 12.00
N LYS A 112 -8.80 -18.99 12.59
CA LYS A 112 -9.99 -19.52 13.27
C LYS A 112 -11.09 -19.96 12.30
N THR A 113 -11.34 -19.16 11.25
CA THR A 113 -12.50 -19.35 10.36
C THR A 113 -12.15 -19.95 9.01
N GLY A 114 -10.89 -19.84 8.57
CA GLY A 114 -10.46 -20.22 7.23
C GLY A 114 -10.96 -19.26 6.12
N ILE A 115 -11.74 -18.23 6.47
CA ILE A 115 -12.35 -17.31 5.50
C ILE A 115 -11.48 -16.05 5.41
N PRO A 116 -11.02 -15.65 4.21
CA PRO A 116 -10.26 -14.41 4.03
C PRO A 116 -11.18 -13.18 4.13
N THR A 117 -10.92 -12.29 5.10
CA THR A 117 -11.73 -11.10 5.43
C THR A 117 -11.81 -10.08 4.28
N LYS A 118 -10.70 -9.88 3.57
CA LYS A 118 -10.64 -9.08 2.34
C LYS A 118 -10.31 -10.03 1.20
N LYS A 119 -10.98 -9.90 0.04
CA LYS A 119 -10.67 -10.70 -1.17
C LYS A 119 -9.17 -10.67 -1.39
N ARG A 120 -8.50 -11.77 -1.04
CA ARG A 120 -7.06 -11.97 -1.21
C ARG A 120 -6.80 -11.70 -2.69
N LEU A 121 -6.07 -10.63 -3.02
CA LEU A 121 -5.57 -10.39 -4.38
C LEU A 121 -6.66 -10.03 -5.43
N GLN A 122 -7.30 -8.85 -5.35
CA GLN A 122 -7.30 -8.09 -6.62
C GLN A 122 -5.83 -7.78 -6.87
N LYS A 123 -5.25 -8.61 -7.74
CA LYS A 123 -3.84 -8.76 -8.10
C LYS A 123 -3.06 -7.47 -7.78
N LEU A 124 -2.02 -7.57 -6.95
CA LEU A 124 -0.87 -6.66 -7.14
C LEU A 124 -0.64 -6.68 -8.66
N PRO A 125 -0.59 -5.54 -9.36
CA PRO A 125 -0.29 -5.57 -10.78
C PRO A 125 1.04 -6.33 -10.92
N THR A 126 0.94 -7.58 -11.37
CA THR A 126 2.10 -8.35 -11.77
C THR A 126 2.57 -7.61 -13.01
N SER A 127 3.54 -6.73 -12.82
CA SER A 127 4.30 -6.11 -13.89
C SER A 127 4.74 -7.24 -14.83
N MET A 128 4.12 -7.30 -16.00
CA MET A 128 4.76 -7.77 -17.22
C MET A 128 5.21 -6.53 -17.97
#